data_AF-A0AB73G5Q6-F1
#
_entry.id   AF-A0AB73G5Q6-F1
#
_cell.length_a   1.000
_cell.length_b   1.000
_cell.length_c   1.000
_cell.angle_alpha   90.00
_cell.angle_beta   90.00
_cell.angle_gamma   90.00
#
_symmetry.space_group_name_H-M   'P 1'
#
loop_
_entity.id
_entity.type
_entity.pdbx_description
1 polymer ?
#
loop_
_entity_poly.entity_id
_entity_poly.type
_entity_poly.pdbx_seq_one_letter_code
_entity_poly.pdbx_strand_id
1 'polypeptide(L)'
;MSNLAGDEAPIEAAPASTDATVLELEAVCKSFAMPSGAPLRVLADVDLALREGEILGLLGRSGSGKSTLLRIAAGLVKPSSGAVRYRGRPLAGPTDGIAVVFQTFALYPWLTVLENVELGLDALGVGTDVARERSLAAIELIGLDGFESAFPRELSGGMRQRVGFARALVSDPVLLLMDEPFSALDVLTAETLRTDFLDLWNARQLPIKAVMMVTHNIEEAVLMCDRIQVLGTGPGHVEATLRVGLPHPRNRRDPAFQAIVGEIYAALTARSAGAGDSGDAARGGLATRLPDVSSHHLAGFIDALAAAPHEGHAALGGLASTLALRVDALFPLAAALHMLEFAEWREQTIRLTAAGHVFARGDDDARRRLFREHLVRFVPLAAHIDEVLGEREGHRAPRARFELELEDHLDARNADQVLRVVIDWGRYAGLFDYDDHTRTFGR
;
A
#
# COMPACT_ATOMS: atom_id res chain seq x y z
N MET A 1 -70.76 13.55 13.49
CA MET A 1 -69.69 14.14 12.65
C MET A 1 -68.43 14.12 13.51
N SER A 2 -67.65 13.04 13.49
CA SER A 2 -66.60 12.70 12.51
C SER A 2 -65.22 13.05 13.11
N ASN A 3 -64.40 12.00 13.31
CA ASN A 3 -62.92 11.93 13.18
C ASN A 3 -62.05 12.99 13.89
N LEU A 4 -61.02 12.68 14.68
CA LEU A 4 -60.01 11.63 14.59
C LEU A 4 -59.49 11.26 15.99
N ALA A 5 -59.55 9.97 16.34
CA ALA A 5 -58.69 9.38 17.36
C ALA A 5 -57.44 8.86 16.63
N GLY A 6 -56.29 9.47 16.91
CA GLY A 6 -54.98 8.95 16.50
C GLY A 6 -54.55 7.90 17.51
N ASP A 7 -54.68 6.64 17.11
CA ASP A 7 -54.14 5.46 17.78
C ASP A 7 -52.62 5.45 17.55
N GLU A 8 -51.85 5.97 18.51
CA GLU A 8 -50.38 5.80 18.51
C GLU A 8 -50.06 4.38 18.97
N ALA A 9 -50.01 3.48 17.99
CA ALA A 9 -49.40 2.17 18.15
C ALA A 9 -47.96 2.33 18.68
N PRO A 10 -47.51 1.47 19.61
CA PRO A 10 -46.14 1.54 20.11
C PRO A 10 -45.19 1.36 18.94
N ILE A 11 -44.27 2.32 18.78
CA ILE A 11 -43.18 2.23 17.81
C ILE A 11 -42.40 0.98 18.15
N GLU A 12 -42.61 -0.07 17.35
CA GLU A 12 -41.88 -1.32 17.41
C GLU A 12 -40.40 -0.96 17.21
N ALA A 13 -39.65 -1.00 18.30
CA ALA A 13 -38.22 -0.72 18.30
C ALA A 13 -37.56 -1.69 17.32
N ALA A 14 -37.04 -1.14 16.24
CA ALA A 14 -36.17 -1.86 15.31
C ALA A 14 -35.09 -2.62 16.09
N PRO A 15 -34.72 -3.84 15.67
CA PRO A 15 -33.80 -4.67 16.42
C PRO A 15 -32.48 -3.91 16.63
N ALA A 16 -32.10 -3.74 17.90
CA ALA A 16 -30.83 -3.15 18.27
C ALA A 16 -29.69 -3.98 17.66
N SER A 17 -29.08 -3.48 16.59
CA SER A 17 -27.85 -4.05 16.05
C SER A 17 -26.71 -3.69 17.00
N THR A 18 -26.18 -4.69 17.71
CA THR A 18 -25.07 -4.56 18.65
C THR A 18 -23.76 -4.25 17.91
N ASP A 19 -23.58 -2.98 17.52
CA ASP A 19 -22.42 -2.49 16.73
C ASP A 19 -21.34 -1.93 17.69
N ALA A 20 -20.80 -2.79 18.55
CA ALA A 20 -19.83 -2.38 19.56
C ALA A 20 -18.50 -1.98 18.89
N THR A 21 -18.02 -0.77 19.20
CA THR A 21 -16.73 -0.27 18.69
C THR A 21 -15.59 -0.88 19.51
N VAL A 22 -14.70 -1.63 18.85
CA VAL A 22 -13.54 -2.29 19.45
C VAL A 22 -12.39 -1.31 19.63
N LEU A 23 -12.12 -0.50 18.60
CA LEU A 23 -11.03 0.47 18.59
C LEU A 23 -11.50 1.77 17.97
N GLU A 24 -11.13 2.89 18.57
CA GLU A 24 -11.46 4.24 18.12
C GLU A 24 -10.22 5.13 18.22
N LEU A 25 -9.91 5.83 17.14
CA LEU A 25 -8.88 6.84 17.02
C LEU A 25 -9.59 8.15 16.67
N GLU A 26 -9.38 9.17 17.49
CA GLU A 26 -9.98 10.50 17.34
C GLU A 26 -8.86 11.53 17.12
N ALA A 27 -8.87 12.20 15.98
CA ALA A 27 -7.93 13.27 15.61
C ALA A 27 -6.44 12.91 15.84
N VAL A 28 -6.07 11.65 15.56
CA VAL A 28 -4.73 11.14 15.90
C VAL A 28 -3.67 11.79 15.02
N CYS A 29 -2.69 12.43 15.67
CA CYS A 29 -1.51 12.97 15.00
C CYS A 29 -0.23 12.31 15.53
N LYS A 30 0.79 12.20 14.68
CA LYS A 30 2.11 11.71 15.09
C LYS A 30 3.22 12.48 14.39
N SER A 31 4.18 12.95 15.19
CA SER A 31 5.44 13.52 14.70
C SER A 31 6.62 12.85 15.39
N PHE A 32 7.73 12.72 14.67
CA PHE A 32 9.01 12.24 15.20
C PHE A 32 10.03 13.38 15.18
N ALA A 33 10.89 13.42 16.21
CA ALA A 33 12.00 14.36 16.23
C ALA A 33 13.07 13.92 15.24
N MET A 34 13.51 14.84 14.37
CA MET A 34 14.61 14.60 13.45
C MET A 34 15.91 15.21 14.01
N PRO A 35 17.09 14.66 13.66
CA PRO A 35 18.38 15.25 14.01
C PRO A 35 18.55 16.69 13.53
N SER A 36 17.86 17.09 12.45
CA SER A 36 17.84 18.45 11.89
C SER A 36 17.04 19.47 12.72
N GLY A 37 16.35 19.03 13.78
CA GLY A 37 15.53 19.87 14.66
C GLY A 37 14.09 20.11 14.19
N ALA A 38 13.79 19.94 12.89
CA ALA A 38 12.42 20.04 12.38
C ALA A 38 11.62 18.74 12.65
N PRO A 39 10.38 18.80 13.17
CA PRO A 39 9.58 17.60 13.43
C PRO A 39 9.09 16.98 12.12
N LEU A 40 9.34 15.68 11.91
CA LEU A 40 8.77 14.92 10.80
C LEU A 40 7.34 14.52 11.15
N ARG A 41 6.35 15.21 10.58
CA ARG A 41 4.93 14.87 10.75
C ARG A 41 4.59 13.65 9.90
N VAL A 42 4.29 12.53 10.55
CA VAL A 42 3.97 11.25 9.90
C VAL A 42 2.47 11.04 9.79
N LEU A 43 1.70 11.42 10.80
CA LEU A 43 0.23 11.34 10.79
C LEU A 43 -0.38 12.69 11.18
N ALA A 44 -1.50 13.03 10.53
CA ALA A 44 -2.28 14.21 10.77
C ALA A 44 -3.76 13.86 10.78
N ASP A 45 -4.40 14.13 11.91
CA ASP A 45 -5.86 14.16 12.05
C ASP A 45 -6.53 12.88 11.52
N VAL A 46 -6.06 11.74 12.01
CA VAL A 46 -6.58 10.43 11.60
C VAL A 46 -7.73 10.03 12.52
N ASP A 47 -8.93 9.97 11.93
CA ASP A 47 -10.12 9.39 12.56
C ASP A 47 -10.36 7.97 12.04
N LEU A 48 -10.52 7.02 12.95
CA LEU A 48 -10.78 5.62 12.62
C LEU A 48 -11.59 4.97 13.73
N ALA A 49 -12.71 4.35 13.38
CA ALA A 49 -13.41 3.42 14.24
C ALA A 49 -13.33 2.02 13.63
N LEU A 50 -13.21 0.97 14.45
CA LEU A 50 -13.24 -0.44 14.06
C LEU A 50 -14.28 -1.16 14.91
N ARG A 51 -15.19 -1.88 14.26
CA ARG A 51 -16.33 -2.53 14.91
C ARG A 51 -16.10 -4.03 15.09
N GLU A 52 -16.86 -4.64 16.00
CA GLU A 52 -16.89 -6.10 16.13
C GLU A 52 -17.42 -6.76 14.83
N GLY A 53 -16.81 -7.87 14.44
CA GLY A 53 -17.12 -8.61 13.22
C GLY A 53 -16.56 -7.99 11.94
N GLU A 54 -15.70 -6.97 12.05
CA GLU A 54 -15.14 -6.25 10.90
C GLU A 54 -13.66 -6.58 10.66
N ILE A 55 -13.30 -6.81 9.40
CA ILE A 55 -11.92 -6.71 8.90
C ILE A 55 -11.71 -5.35 8.23
N LEU A 56 -10.90 -4.48 8.85
CA LEU A 56 -10.54 -3.17 8.31
C LEU A 56 -9.15 -3.20 7.66
N GLY A 57 -9.09 -2.86 6.38
CA GLY A 57 -7.85 -2.71 5.63
C GLY A 57 -7.33 -1.28 5.66
N LEU A 58 -6.03 -1.11 5.90
CA LEU A 58 -5.30 0.14 5.71
C LEU A 58 -4.45 0.04 4.45
N LEU A 59 -4.78 0.85 3.45
CA LEU A 59 -4.04 1.01 2.20
C LEU A 59 -3.39 2.39 2.14
N GLY A 60 -2.40 2.55 1.28
CA GLY A 60 -1.67 3.81 1.12
C GLY A 60 -0.27 3.58 0.58
N ARG A 61 0.35 4.60 0.01
CA ARG A 61 1.70 4.53 -0.54
C ARG A 61 2.76 4.24 0.54
N SER A 62 3.97 3.87 0.11
CA SER A 62 5.09 3.79 1.05
C SER A 62 5.28 5.15 1.74
N GLY A 63 5.48 5.15 3.06
CA GLY A 63 5.61 6.39 3.85
C GLY A 63 4.29 7.09 4.23
N SER A 64 3.11 6.53 3.91
CA SER A 64 1.81 7.11 4.34
C SER A 64 1.50 6.97 5.84
N GLY A 65 2.38 6.32 6.61
CA GLY A 65 2.21 6.16 8.06
C GLY A 65 1.39 4.94 8.51
N LYS A 66 1.01 4.02 7.62
CA LYS A 66 0.23 2.79 7.95
C LYS A 66 0.78 2.00 9.14
N SER A 67 2.04 1.56 9.10
CA SER A 67 2.65 0.82 10.21
C SER A 67 2.82 1.67 11.47
N THR A 68 2.90 3.00 11.34
CA THR A 68 2.88 3.91 12.51
C THR A 68 1.50 3.94 13.15
N LEU A 69 0.45 4.02 12.34
CA LEU A 69 -0.94 3.98 12.79
C LEU A 69 -1.27 2.64 13.46
N LEU A 70 -0.84 1.53 12.87
CA LEU A 70 -1.00 0.18 13.45
C LEU A 70 -0.28 0.07 14.81
N ARG A 71 0.94 0.60 14.94
CA ARG A 71 1.67 0.63 16.22
C ARG A 71 0.99 1.52 17.27
N ILE A 72 0.33 2.60 16.86
CA ILE A 72 -0.49 3.44 17.74
C ILE A 72 -1.74 2.66 18.20
N ALA A 73 -2.42 1.98 17.28
CA ALA A 73 -3.54 1.10 17.59
C ALA A 73 -3.17 -0.05 18.54
N ALA A 74 -1.92 -0.54 18.46
CA ALA A 74 -1.37 -1.55 19.36
C ALA A 74 -0.93 -1.01 20.73
N GLY A 75 -0.94 0.32 20.93
CA GLY A 75 -0.40 0.96 22.13
C GLY A 75 1.13 0.94 22.23
N LEU A 76 1.83 0.49 21.18
CA LEU A 76 3.30 0.43 21.12
C LEU A 76 3.94 1.81 20.90
N VAL A 77 3.22 2.73 20.26
CA VAL A 77 3.66 4.10 20.01
C VAL A 77 2.58 5.06 20.48
N LYS A 78 2.94 6.01 21.35
CA LYS A 78 1.99 7.05 21.78
C LYS A 78 1.77 8.08 20.65
N PRO A 79 0.53 8.51 20.37
CA PRO A 79 0.28 9.63 19.47
C PRO A 79 0.87 10.94 20.04
N SER A 80 1.17 11.90 19.17
CA SER A 80 1.60 13.25 19.58
C SER A 80 0.43 14.09 20.07
N SER A 81 -0.76 13.89 19.49
CA SER A 81 -2.04 14.47 19.93
C SER A 81 -3.20 13.59 19.44
N GLY A 82 -4.40 13.87 19.91
CA GLY A 82 -5.59 13.03 19.68
C GLY A 82 -5.75 11.95 20.75
N ALA A 83 -6.76 11.10 20.59
CA ALA A 83 -7.08 10.04 21.54
C ALA A 83 -7.18 8.68 20.84
N VAL A 84 -6.81 7.63 21.57
CA VAL A 84 -7.01 6.24 21.16
C VAL A 84 -7.79 5.57 22.27
N ARG A 85 -8.88 4.90 21.92
CA ARG A 85 -9.73 4.15 22.85
C ARG A 85 -9.87 2.71 22.38
N TYR A 86 -9.71 1.79 23.31
CA TYR A 86 -9.94 0.37 23.10
C TYR A 86 -11.09 -0.05 24.01
N ARG A 87 -12.18 -0.55 23.42
CA ARG A 87 -13.43 -0.92 24.11
C ARG A 87 -13.95 0.20 25.02
N GLY A 88 -13.92 1.44 24.51
CA GLY A 88 -14.37 2.65 25.22
C GLY A 88 -13.41 3.18 26.29
N ARG A 89 -12.26 2.54 26.53
CA ARG A 89 -11.26 2.99 27.52
C ARG A 89 -10.04 3.60 26.84
N PRO A 90 -9.42 4.68 27.37
CA PRO A 90 -8.19 5.24 26.81
C PRO A 90 -7.06 4.21 26.74
N LEU A 91 -6.42 4.10 25.58
CA LEU A 91 -5.26 3.22 25.35
C LEU A 91 -3.97 3.98 25.67
N ALA A 92 -3.37 3.69 26.82
CA ALA A 92 -2.15 4.37 27.29
C ALA A 92 -0.84 3.63 26.96
N GLY A 93 -0.94 2.39 26.48
CA GLY A 93 0.18 1.50 26.19
C GLY A 93 -0.31 0.13 25.71
N PRO A 94 0.58 -0.86 25.59
CA PRO A 94 0.18 -2.25 25.31
C PRO A 94 -0.80 -2.75 26.37
N THR A 95 -1.84 -3.44 25.95
CA THR A 95 -2.91 -3.94 26.83
C THR A 95 -3.32 -5.34 26.41
N ASP A 96 -3.85 -6.11 27.36
CA ASP A 96 -4.44 -7.42 27.10
C ASP A 96 -5.57 -7.31 26.07
N GLY A 97 -5.69 -8.35 25.23
CA GLY A 97 -6.74 -8.44 24.22
C GLY A 97 -6.40 -7.78 22.87
N ILE A 98 -5.17 -7.32 22.67
CA ILE A 98 -4.65 -6.89 21.37
C ILE A 98 -3.42 -7.75 21.02
N ALA A 99 -3.46 -8.43 19.88
CA ALA A 99 -2.32 -9.17 19.35
C ALA A 99 -1.84 -8.56 18.03
N VAL A 100 -0.53 -8.67 17.77
CA VAL A 100 0.11 -8.12 16.57
C VAL A 100 0.86 -9.20 15.81
N VAL A 101 0.62 -9.26 14.49
CA VAL A 101 1.38 -10.08 13.54
C VAL A 101 2.19 -9.14 12.67
N PHE A 102 3.52 -9.22 12.76
CA PHE A 102 4.43 -8.36 12.01
C PHE A 102 4.81 -8.98 10.65
N GLN A 103 5.30 -8.12 9.75
CA GLN A 103 5.78 -8.48 8.41
C GLN A 103 6.92 -9.50 8.45
N THR A 104 7.85 -9.36 9.41
CA THR A 104 8.83 -10.39 9.71
C THR A 104 8.20 -11.40 10.64
N PHE A 105 8.33 -12.70 10.33
CA PHE A 105 7.78 -13.79 11.15
C PHE A 105 8.13 -13.66 12.64
N ALA A 106 9.27 -13.01 12.93
CA ALA A 106 9.76 -12.68 14.27
C ALA A 106 9.73 -13.88 15.22
N LEU A 107 9.87 -15.09 14.68
CA LEU A 107 9.99 -16.32 15.44
C LEU A 107 11.40 -16.40 16.00
N TYR A 108 11.51 -16.89 17.23
CA TYR A 108 12.80 -17.15 17.85
C TYR A 108 13.40 -18.42 17.22
N PRO A 109 14.55 -18.32 16.52
CA PRO A 109 15.06 -19.42 15.71
C PRO A 109 15.61 -20.59 16.53
N TRP A 110 15.86 -20.38 17.82
CA TRP A 110 16.32 -21.39 18.78
C TRP A 110 15.20 -22.01 19.62
N LEU A 111 13.95 -21.57 19.42
CA LEU A 111 12.77 -22.17 20.03
C LEU A 111 12.03 -23.01 19.00
N THR A 112 11.40 -24.10 19.46
CA THR A 112 10.49 -24.94 18.68
C THR A 112 9.20 -24.19 18.33
N VAL A 113 8.35 -24.76 17.48
CA VAL A 113 7.01 -24.23 17.18
C VAL A 113 6.20 -24.05 18.46
N LEU A 114 6.15 -25.10 19.30
CA LEU A 114 5.42 -25.06 20.56
C LEU A 114 5.90 -23.94 21.47
N GLU A 115 7.21 -23.86 21.70
CA GLU A 115 7.81 -22.81 22.54
C GLU A 115 7.56 -21.42 21.96
N ASN A 116 7.62 -21.25 20.63
CA ASN A 116 7.29 -19.98 19.98
C ASN A 116 5.84 -19.57 20.24
N VAL A 117 4.89 -20.52 20.22
CA VAL A 117 3.48 -20.24 20.49
C VAL A 117 3.27 -19.95 21.98
N GLU A 118 3.90 -20.71 22.87
CA GLU A 118 3.82 -20.51 24.33
C GLU A 118 4.24 -19.10 24.76
N LEU A 119 5.21 -18.48 24.08
CA LEU A 119 5.62 -17.09 24.33
C LEU A 119 4.46 -16.08 24.26
N GLY A 120 3.39 -16.36 23.50
CA GLY A 120 2.19 -15.53 23.45
C GLY A 120 1.42 -15.47 24.77
N LEU A 121 1.71 -16.39 25.70
CA LEU A 121 1.08 -16.50 27.02
C LEU A 121 1.98 -16.03 28.18
N ASP A 122 3.28 -15.82 27.93
CA ASP A 122 4.26 -15.46 28.98
C ASP A 122 3.84 -14.22 29.77
N ALA A 123 3.38 -13.19 29.06
CA ALA A 123 2.94 -11.93 29.67
C ALA A 123 1.66 -12.07 30.50
N LEU A 124 0.87 -13.12 30.27
CA LEU A 124 -0.38 -13.40 30.97
C LEU A 124 -0.18 -14.22 32.25
N GLY A 125 1.04 -14.69 32.53
CA GLY A 125 1.35 -15.45 33.75
C GLY A 125 0.61 -16.79 33.85
N VAL A 126 0.27 -17.39 32.71
CA VAL A 126 -0.45 -18.67 32.63
C VAL A 126 0.47 -19.80 33.12
N GLY A 127 -0.06 -20.72 33.94
CA GLY A 127 0.70 -21.88 34.40
C GLY A 127 1.14 -22.77 33.24
N THR A 128 2.31 -23.39 33.36
CA THR A 128 2.98 -24.16 32.30
C THR A 128 2.08 -25.21 31.63
N ASP A 129 1.31 -25.98 32.41
CA ASP A 129 0.47 -27.04 31.84
C ASP A 129 -0.67 -26.47 30.98
N VAL A 130 -1.29 -25.37 31.44
CA VAL A 130 -2.35 -24.67 30.72
C VAL A 130 -1.79 -23.95 29.50
N ALA A 131 -0.59 -23.39 29.60
CA ALA A 131 0.07 -22.72 28.48
C ALA A 131 0.36 -23.72 27.35
N ARG A 132 0.84 -24.91 27.70
CA ARG A 132 1.08 -25.99 26.76
C ARG A 132 -0.20 -26.46 26.08
N GLU A 133 -1.27 -26.72 26.84
CA GLU A 133 -2.57 -27.17 26.31
C GLU A 133 -3.13 -26.15 25.30
N ARG A 134 -3.15 -24.86 25.67
CA ARG A 134 -3.61 -23.78 24.77
C ARG A 134 -2.76 -23.65 23.53
N SER A 135 -1.44 -23.80 23.66
CA SER A 135 -0.52 -23.69 22.52
C SER A 135 -0.70 -24.83 21.54
N LEU A 136 -0.92 -26.06 22.02
CA LEU A 136 -1.26 -27.21 21.17
C LEU A 136 -2.58 -26.98 20.41
N ALA A 137 -3.63 -26.52 21.10
CA ALA A 137 -4.90 -26.21 20.45
C ALA A 137 -4.76 -25.08 19.40
N ALA A 138 -3.94 -24.07 19.67
CA ALA A 138 -3.67 -22.99 18.72
C ALA A 138 -2.89 -23.49 17.49
N ILE A 139 -1.96 -24.44 17.66
CA ILE A 139 -1.20 -25.08 16.56
C ILE A 139 -2.11 -25.94 15.70
N GLU A 140 -3.01 -26.72 16.32
CA GLU A 140 -4.01 -27.52 15.61
C GLU A 140 -4.96 -26.62 14.80
N LEU A 141 -5.44 -25.51 15.38
CA LEU A 141 -6.33 -24.55 14.71
C LEU A 141 -5.74 -23.99 13.41
N ILE A 142 -4.42 -23.81 13.33
CA ILE A 142 -3.74 -23.33 12.13
C ILE A 142 -3.24 -24.46 11.22
N GLY A 143 -3.53 -25.72 11.55
CA GLY A 143 -3.22 -26.90 10.74
C GLY A 143 -1.73 -27.27 10.70
N LEU A 144 -1.04 -27.15 11.84
CA LEU A 144 0.36 -27.59 12.00
C LEU A 144 0.51 -28.70 13.06
N ASP A 145 -0.52 -29.54 13.23
CA ASP A 145 -0.42 -30.76 14.02
C ASP A 145 0.77 -31.62 13.54
N GLY A 146 1.55 -32.12 14.51
CA GLY A 146 2.77 -32.91 14.25
C GLY A 146 4.05 -32.10 14.00
N PHE A 147 3.99 -30.76 13.98
CA PHE A 147 5.17 -29.89 13.84
C PHE A 147 5.57 -29.19 15.14
N GLU A 148 5.03 -29.58 16.29
CA GLU A 148 5.20 -28.91 17.58
C GLU A 148 6.67 -28.81 18.01
N SER A 149 7.45 -29.84 17.71
CA SER A 149 8.88 -29.96 18.05
C SER A 149 9.82 -29.42 16.97
N ALA A 150 9.30 -28.98 15.82
CA ALA A 150 10.12 -28.45 14.73
C ALA A 150 10.66 -27.06 15.09
N PHE A 151 11.86 -26.74 14.60
CA PHE A 151 12.44 -25.40 14.68
C PHE A 151 12.05 -24.56 13.45
N PRO A 152 12.01 -23.22 13.53
CA PRO A 152 11.63 -22.34 12.41
C PRO A 152 12.40 -22.56 11.11
N ARG A 153 13.65 -23.03 11.19
CA ARG A 153 14.51 -23.37 10.03
C ARG A 153 14.05 -24.61 9.26
N GLU A 154 13.23 -25.45 9.88
CA GLU A 154 12.69 -26.71 9.32
C GLU A 154 11.33 -26.49 8.65
N LEU A 155 10.78 -25.27 8.75
CA LEU A 155 9.46 -24.90 8.25
C LEU A 155 9.56 -24.16 6.91
N SER A 156 8.53 -24.29 6.08
CA SER A 156 8.35 -23.41 4.91
C SER A 156 8.00 -21.97 5.35
N GLY A 157 8.07 -21.01 4.42
CA GLY A 157 7.66 -19.62 4.70
C GLY A 157 6.22 -19.53 5.20
N GLY A 158 5.30 -20.24 4.53
CA GLY A 158 3.89 -20.26 4.93
C GLY A 158 3.67 -20.91 6.30
N MET A 159 4.39 -21.99 6.60
CA MET A 159 4.32 -22.62 7.93
C MET A 159 4.83 -21.68 9.03
N ARG A 160 5.94 -20.95 8.80
CA ARG A 160 6.40 -19.92 9.75
C ARG A 160 5.35 -18.83 9.98
N GLN A 161 4.63 -18.41 8.93
CA GLN A 161 3.56 -17.44 9.08
C GLN A 161 2.41 -17.98 9.95
N ARG A 162 2.01 -19.25 9.73
CA ARG A 162 0.98 -19.89 10.56
C ARG A 162 1.39 -19.99 12.03
N VAL A 163 2.66 -20.28 12.32
CA VAL A 163 3.19 -20.24 13.70
C VAL A 163 3.07 -18.82 14.28
N GLY A 164 3.36 -17.79 13.48
CA GLY A 164 3.15 -16.39 13.86
C GLY A 164 1.68 -16.09 14.21
N PHE A 165 0.73 -16.64 13.44
CA PHE A 165 -0.70 -16.55 13.76
C PHE A 165 -1.07 -17.31 15.04
N ALA A 166 -0.62 -18.56 15.22
CA ALA A 166 -0.86 -19.31 16.46
C ALA A 166 -0.35 -18.55 17.69
N ARG A 167 0.87 -18.01 17.63
CA ARG A 167 1.46 -17.20 18.72
C ARG A 167 0.63 -15.95 19.05
N ALA A 168 -0.01 -15.33 18.06
CA ALA A 168 -0.90 -14.20 18.30
C ALA A 168 -2.24 -14.65 18.90
N LEU A 169 -2.83 -15.71 18.34
CA LEU A 169 -4.17 -16.20 18.67
C LEU A 169 -4.26 -16.95 20.00
N VAL A 170 -3.16 -17.55 20.47
CA VAL A 170 -3.13 -18.31 21.73
C VAL A 170 -3.55 -17.47 22.94
N SER A 171 -3.36 -16.15 22.86
CA SER A 171 -3.72 -15.18 23.90
C SER A 171 -5.22 -14.83 23.97
N ASP A 172 -6.06 -15.43 23.11
CA ASP A 172 -7.49 -15.09 22.94
C ASP A 172 -7.72 -13.57 22.75
N PRO A 173 -7.08 -12.94 21.74
CA PRO A 173 -7.13 -11.50 21.58
C PRO A 173 -8.47 -11.04 21.03
N VAL A 174 -9.03 -9.95 21.54
CA VAL A 174 -10.24 -9.34 20.95
C VAL A 174 -9.93 -8.70 19.59
N LEU A 175 -8.75 -8.09 19.46
CA LEU A 175 -8.30 -7.38 18.26
C LEU A 175 -7.00 -7.97 17.72
N LEU A 176 -7.02 -8.36 16.45
CA LEU A 176 -5.83 -8.79 15.71
C LEU A 176 -5.36 -7.67 14.77
N LEU A 177 -4.12 -7.23 14.96
CA LEU A 177 -3.45 -6.25 14.11
C LEU A 177 -2.44 -6.98 13.23
N MET A 178 -2.47 -6.75 11.92
CA MET A 178 -1.56 -7.41 10.97
C MET A 178 -0.82 -6.38 10.11
N ASP A 179 0.52 -6.39 10.14
CA ASP A 179 1.36 -5.50 9.33
C ASP A 179 1.99 -6.28 8.18
N GLU A 180 1.42 -6.16 6.98
CA GLU A 180 1.82 -6.92 5.77
C GLU A 180 1.97 -8.44 5.98
N PRO A 181 0.95 -9.12 6.53
CA PRO A 181 1.06 -10.51 6.98
C PRO A 181 1.36 -11.54 5.87
N PHE A 182 1.18 -11.18 4.60
CA PHE A 182 1.34 -12.10 3.47
C PHE A 182 2.44 -11.66 2.48
N SER A 183 3.13 -10.54 2.72
CA SER A 183 4.05 -9.95 1.73
C SER A 183 5.35 -10.75 1.53
N ALA A 184 5.80 -11.47 2.55
CA ALA A 184 7.06 -12.21 2.54
C ALA A 184 6.97 -13.61 1.93
N LEU A 185 5.80 -13.97 1.38
CA LEU A 185 5.47 -15.30 0.89
C LEU A 185 5.37 -15.31 -0.63
N ASP A 186 5.62 -16.47 -1.25
CA ASP A 186 5.31 -16.65 -2.65
C ASP A 186 3.79 -16.58 -2.90
N VAL A 187 3.41 -16.29 -4.15
CA VAL A 187 2.03 -15.97 -4.53
C VAL A 187 1.04 -17.07 -4.14
N LEU A 188 1.39 -18.35 -4.39
CA LEU A 188 0.50 -19.49 -4.14
C LEU A 188 0.35 -19.73 -2.63
N THR A 189 1.45 -19.71 -1.89
CA THR A 189 1.42 -19.86 -0.43
C THR A 189 0.63 -18.74 0.24
N ALA A 190 0.81 -17.49 -0.19
CA ALA A 190 0.03 -16.34 0.29
C ALA A 190 -1.46 -16.50 -0.01
N GLU A 191 -1.81 -16.99 -1.21
CA GLU A 191 -3.20 -17.27 -1.59
C GLU A 191 -3.84 -18.32 -0.69
N THR A 192 -3.19 -19.47 -0.49
CA THR A 192 -3.70 -20.52 0.40
C THR A 192 -3.92 -19.99 1.83
N LEU A 193 -2.94 -19.28 2.39
CA LEU A 193 -3.06 -18.77 3.76
C LEU A 193 -4.18 -17.74 3.94
N ARG A 194 -4.42 -16.89 2.96
CA ARG A 194 -5.53 -15.93 3.00
C ARG A 194 -6.87 -16.64 2.99
N THR A 195 -7.02 -17.64 2.12
CA THR A 195 -8.24 -18.46 2.05
C THR A 195 -8.48 -19.16 3.37
N ASP A 196 -7.48 -19.86 3.91
CA ASP A 196 -7.59 -20.55 5.20
C ASP A 196 -7.96 -19.59 6.35
N PHE A 197 -7.31 -18.42 6.40
CA PHE A 197 -7.63 -17.41 7.41
C PHE A 197 -9.08 -16.93 7.28
N LEU A 198 -9.54 -16.64 6.05
CA LEU A 198 -10.91 -16.21 5.80
C LEU A 198 -11.92 -17.31 6.12
N ASP A 199 -11.62 -18.57 5.85
CA ASP A 199 -12.49 -19.70 6.17
C ASP A 199 -12.67 -19.83 7.70
N LEU A 200 -11.57 -19.76 8.46
CA LEU A 200 -11.62 -19.76 9.93
C LEU A 200 -12.34 -18.54 10.50
N TRP A 201 -12.12 -17.35 9.93
CA TRP A 201 -12.79 -16.11 10.31
C TRP A 201 -14.30 -16.17 10.06
N ASN A 202 -14.71 -16.55 8.86
CA ASN A 202 -16.12 -16.62 8.45
C ASN A 202 -16.86 -17.73 9.22
N ALA A 203 -16.19 -18.83 9.53
CA ALA A 203 -16.73 -19.90 10.37
C ALA A 203 -16.74 -19.54 11.87
N ARG A 204 -16.24 -18.37 12.27
CA ARG A 204 -16.12 -17.90 13.67
C ARG A 204 -15.32 -18.87 14.57
N GLN A 205 -14.33 -19.53 13.99
CA GLN A 205 -13.44 -20.46 14.70
C GLN A 205 -12.24 -19.74 15.32
N LEU A 206 -11.88 -18.56 14.80
CA LEU A 206 -10.80 -17.76 15.36
C LEU A 206 -11.25 -17.06 16.67
N PRO A 207 -10.41 -17.06 17.72
CA PRO A 207 -10.68 -16.40 19.00
C PRO A 207 -10.44 -14.89 18.92
N ILE A 208 -11.06 -14.21 17.95
CA ILE A 208 -10.93 -12.77 17.67
C ILE A 208 -12.28 -12.13 17.37
N LYS A 209 -12.42 -10.82 17.65
CA LYS A 209 -13.65 -10.06 17.38
C LYS A 209 -13.49 -9.03 16.28
N ALA A 210 -12.29 -8.51 16.03
CA ALA A 210 -12.04 -7.56 14.96
C ALA A 210 -10.61 -7.71 14.43
N VAL A 211 -10.42 -7.32 13.17
CA VAL A 211 -9.11 -7.36 12.50
C VAL A 211 -8.82 -5.99 11.90
N MET A 212 -7.59 -5.50 12.09
CA MET A 212 -7.05 -4.41 11.28
C MET A 212 -5.80 -4.90 10.57
N MET A 213 -5.77 -4.78 9.25
CA MET A 213 -4.61 -5.19 8.46
C MET A 213 -4.06 -4.06 7.62
N VAL A 214 -2.74 -3.95 7.60
CA VAL A 214 -1.99 -3.09 6.69
C VAL A 214 -1.54 -3.94 5.50
N THR A 215 -1.80 -3.45 4.30
CA THR A 215 -1.27 -4.05 3.08
C THR A 215 -0.95 -2.98 2.05
N HIS A 216 -0.10 -3.33 1.09
CA HIS A 216 0.14 -2.54 -0.12
C HIS A 216 -0.53 -3.17 -1.35
N ASN A 217 -1.16 -4.34 -1.21
CA ASN A 217 -1.85 -5.03 -2.28
C ASN A 217 -3.35 -4.69 -2.26
N ILE A 218 -3.81 -4.01 -3.31
CA ILE A 218 -5.21 -3.57 -3.45
C ILE A 218 -6.16 -4.77 -3.55
N GLU A 219 -5.84 -5.75 -4.39
CA GLU A 219 -6.68 -6.94 -4.56
C GLU A 219 -6.79 -7.74 -3.26
N GLU A 220 -5.71 -7.83 -2.49
CA GLU A 220 -5.74 -8.46 -1.17
C GLU A 220 -6.70 -7.76 -0.21
N ALA A 221 -6.65 -6.42 -0.17
CA ALA A 221 -7.58 -5.65 0.66
C ALA A 221 -9.04 -5.88 0.23
N VAL A 222 -9.33 -5.86 -1.08
CA VAL A 222 -10.69 -6.12 -1.60
C VAL A 222 -11.10 -7.58 -1.40
N LEU A 223 -10.15 -8.52 -1.36
CA LEU A 223 -10.44 -9.93 -1.10
C LEU A 223 -10.79 -10.19 0.36
N MET A 224 -10.12 -9.51 1.31
CA MET A 224 -10.18 -9.85 2.73
C MET A 224 -11.01 -8.88 3.59
N CYS A 225 -11.06 -7.59 3.26
CA CYS A 225 -11.56 -6.56 4.17
C CYS A 225 -13.04 -6.24 3.92
N ASP A 226 -13.80 -5.94 4.97
CA ASP A 226 -15.18 -5.42 4.87
C ASP A 226 -15.19 -3.91 4.60
N ARG A 227 -14.15 -3.22 5.07
CA ARG A 227 -13.93 -1.79 4.83
C ARG A 227 -12.45 -1.53 4.64
N ILE A 228 -12.15 -0.54 3.81
CA ILE A 228 -10.80 -0.15 3.43
C ILE A 228 -10.66 1.35 3.65
N GLN A 229 -9.66 1.76 4.43
CA GLN A 229 -9.24 3.15 4.53
C GLN A 229 -7.96 3.37 3.72
N VAL A 230 -7.99 4.36 2.85
CA VAL A 230 -6.86 4.79 2.05
C VAL A 230 -6.19 5.96 2.78
N LEU A 231 -4.92 5.79 3.13
CA LEU A 231 -4.08 6.81 3.73
C LEU A 231 -3.28 7.57 2.67
N GLY A 232 -3.41 8.89 2.67
CA GLY A 232 -2.59 9.81 1.88
C GLY A 232 -1.15 9.90 2.38
N THR A 233 -0.28 10.61 1.65
CA THR A 233 1.12 10.85 2.05
C THR A 233 1.39 12.32 2.34
N GLY A 234 2.26 12.57 3.34
CA GLY A 234 2.86 13.87 3.59
C GLY A 234 1.94 14.94 4.18
N PRO A 235 1.45 14.81 5.43
CA PRO A 235 1.45 13.68 6.36
C PRO A 235 0.31 12.67 6.08
N GLY A 236 0.36 11.49 6.71
CA GLY A 236 -0.69 10.48 6.62
C GLY A 236 -2.02 10.93 7.22
N HIS A 237 -3.08 10.85 6.44
CA HIS A 237 -4.46 11.17 6.82
C HIS A 237 -5.42 10.31 6.00
N VAL A 238 -6.67 10.16 6.46
CA VAL A 238 -7.68 9.37 5.74
C VAL A 238 -8.10 10.15 4.49
N GLU A 239 -7.79 9.60 3.32
CA GLU A 239 -8.13 10.18 2.02
C GLU A 239 -9.45 9.65 1.48
N ALA A 240 -9.69 8.35 1.68
CA ALA A 240 -10.94 7.72 1.29
C ALA A 240 -11.28 6.57 2.24
N THR A 241 -12.57 6.32 2.40
CA THR A 241 -13.09 5.15 3.10
C THR A 241 -14.05 4.43 2.19
N LEU A 242 -13.76 3.17 1.87
CA LEU A 242 -14.55 2.35 0.95
C LEU A 242 -15.09 1.14 1.68
N ARG A 243 -16.39 0.84 1.48
CA ARG A 243 -17.01 -0.37 1.99
C ARG A 243 -17.00 -1.46 0.92
N VAL A 244 -16.54 -2.66 1.26
CA VAL A 244 -16.55 -3.81 0.35
C VAL A 244 -17.81 -4.63 0.61
N GLY A 245 -18.88 -4.29 -0.12
CA GLY A 245 -20.19 -4.94 0.04
C GLY A 245 -20.31 -6.35 -0.56
N LEU A 246 -19.20 -6.99 -0.94
CA LEU A 246 -19.20 -8.29 -1.61
C LEU A 246 -19.16 -9.44 -0.58
N PRO A 247 -20.03 -10.46 -0.69
CA PRO A 247 -20.02 -11.59 0.23
C PRO A 247 -18.78 -12.48 0.01
N HIS A 248 -18.33 -13.16 1.07
CA HIS A 248 -17.33 -14.21 0.95
C HIS A 248 -17.97 -15.55 0.50
N PRO A 249 -17.25 -16.38 -0.29
CA PRO A 249 -15.95 -16.12 -0.90
C PRO A 249 -16.04 -15.17 -2.11
N ARG A 250 -15.11 -14.22 -2.20
CA ARG A 250 -15.09 -13.21 -3.26
C ARG A 250 -14.35 -13.71 -4.50
N ASN A 251 -14.91 -13.45 -5.68
CA ASN A 251 -14.28 -13.82 -6.95
C ASN A 251 -13.56 -12.61 -7.57
N ARG A 252 -12.23 -12.72 -7.75
CA ARG A 252 -11.42 -11.67 -8.37
C ARG A 252 -11.88 -11.30 -9.79
N ARG A 253 -12.51 -12.23 -10.52
CA ARG A 253 -13.00 -12.00 -11.89
C ARG A 253 -14.36 -11.30 -11.94
N ASP A 254 -15.00 -11.09 -10.80
CA ASP A 254 -16.29 -10.39 -10.74
C ASP A 254 -16.11 -8.92 -11.15
N PRO A 255 -16.89 -8.39 -12.10
CA PRO A 255 -16.87 -6.96 -12.44
C PRO A 255 -17.04 -6.03 -11.22
N ALA A 256 -17.85 -6.41 -10.23
CA ALA A 256 -18.04 -5.62 -9.02
C ALA A 256 -16.76 -5.59 -8.15
N PHE A 257 -16.00 -6.68 -8.11
CA PHE A 257 -14.69 -6.73 -7.46
C PHE A 257 -13.70 -5.79 -8.16
N GLN A 258 -13.63 -5.88 -9.50
CA GLN A 258 -12.75 -5.05 -10.31
C GLN A 258 -13.10 -3.55 -10.24
N ALA A 259 -14.39 -3.21 -10.10
CA ALA A 259 -14.83 -1.85 -9.90
C ALA A 259 -14.28 -1.25 -8.58
N ILE A 260 -14.36 -2.00 -7.47
CA ILE A 260 -13.81 -1.57 -6.18
C ILE A 260 -12.28 -1.42 -6.26
N VAL A 261 -11.59 -2.37 -6.90
CA VAL A 261 -10.14 -2.27 -7.14
C VAL A 261 -9.80 -0.99 -7.90
N GLY A 262 -10.56 -0.67 -8.96
CA GLY A 262 -10.42 0.56 -9.73
C GLY A 262 -10.66 1.83 -8.91
N GLU A 263 -11.66 1.83 -8.03
CA GLU A 263 -11.97 2.96 -7.14
C GLU A 263 -10.86 3.23 -6.12
N ILE A 264 -10.36 2.17 -5.47
CA ILE A 264 -9.24 2.28 -4.52
C ILE A 264 -7.99 2.80 -5.23
N TYR A 265 -7.71 2.25 -6.41
CA TYR A 265 -6.57 2.67 -7.19
C TYR A 265 -6.69 4.15 -7.60
N ALA A 266 -7.87 4.58 -8.05
CA ALA A 266 -8.17 5.99 -8.34
C ALA A 266 -7.95 6.84 -7.08
N ALA A 267 -8.40 6.43 -5.90
CA ALA A 267 -8.14 7.15 -4.66
C ALA A 267 -6.64 7.26 -4.34
N LEU A 268 -5.84 6.22 -4.60
CA LEU A 268 -4.38 6.22 -4.40
C LEU A 268 -3.61 7.09 -5.42
N THR A 269 -4.24 7.47 -6.53
CA THR A 269 -3.60 8.15 -7.66
C THR A 269 -4.21 9.48 -8.07
N ALA A 270 -5.43 9.78 -7.65
CA ALA A 270 -6.13 11.04 -7.88
C ALA A 270 -5.32 12.23 -7.36
N ARG A 271 -4.52 12.05 -6.28
CA ARG A 271 -3.61 13.09 -5.79
C ARG A 271 -2.20 13.09 -6.39
N SER A 272 -1.82 12.09 -7.20
CA SER A 272 -0.70 12.30 -8.12
C SER A 272 -1.06 13.25 -9.27
N ALA A 273 -2.36 13.40 -9.58
CA ALA A 273 -2.87 14.37 -10.56
C ALA A 273 -3.45 15.65 -9.92
N GLY A 274 -3.87 15.59 -8.64
CA GLY A 274 -4.61 16.68 -7.97
C GLY A 274 -4.01 17.21 -6.65
N ALA A 275 -2.92 16.65 -6.11
CA ALA A 275 -2.21 17.25 -4.95
C ALA A 275 -1.20 18.33 -5.38
N GLY A 276 -1.62 19.17 -6.32
CA GLY A 276 -0.97 20.42 -6.69
C GLY A 276 -1.89 21.63 -6.58
N ASP A 277 -3.14 21.46 -6.11
CA ASP A 277 -4.10 22.57 -6.03
C ASP A 277 -4.55 22.88 -4.61
N SER A 278 -3.56 23.28 -3.82
CA SER A 278 -3.73 24.37 -2.85
C SER A 278 -2.51 25.29 -3.00
N GLY A 279 -2.54 26.09 -4.07
CA GLY A 279 -1.71 27.29 -4.19
C GLY A 279 -0.26 27.08 -4.66
N ASP A 280 0.04 26.08 -5.50
CA ASP A 280 1.34 26.06 -6.19
C ASP A 280 1.33 25.45 -7.61
N ALA A 281 0.18 25.50 -8.29
CA ALA A 281 0.07 25.26 -9.74
C ALA A 281 0.82 26.32 -10.60
N ALA A 282 1.69 27.11 -9.99
CA ALA A 282 2.58 28.09 -10.60
C ALA A 282 4.06 27.94 -10.17
N ARG A 283 4.48 26.77 -9.69
CA ARG A 283 5.91 26.42 -9.58
C ARG A 283 6.22 25.12 -10.33
N GLY A 284 6.16 25.19 -11.66
CA GLY A 284 6.90 24.26 -12.51
C GLY A 284 8.39 24.42 -12.22
N GLY A 285 9.00 23.42 -11.60
CA GLY A 285 10.41 23.43 -11.21
C GLY A 285 11.02 22.04 -11.29
N LEU A 286 12.34 21.96 -11.05
CA LEU A 286 13.15 20.75 -11.15
C LEU A 286 12.61 19.57 -10.32
N ALA A 287 11.88 19.86 -9.23
CA ALA A 287 11.37 18.90 -8.25
C ALA A 287 10.08 18.15 -8.65
N THR A 288 9.79 18.05 -9.95
CA THR A 288 8.64 17.27 -10.43
C THR A 288 8.82 15.78 -10.07
N ARG A 289 7.86 15.18 -9.38
CA ARG A 289 7.93 13.75 -9.02
C ARG A 289 7.74 12.87 -10.25
N LEU A 290 8.75 12.06 -10.56
CA LEU A 290 8.70 11.09 -11.66
C LEU A 290 8.23 9.71 -11.16
N PRO A 291 7.30 9.04 -11.89
CA PRO A 291 6.95 7.65 -11.61
C PRO A 291 8.18 6.74 -11.72
N ASP A 292 8.36 5.82 -10.79
CA ASP A 292 9.50 4.89 -10.76
C ASP A 292 9.32 3.76 -11.78
N VAL A 293 9.51 4.08 -13.05
CA VAL A 293 9.35 3.16 -14.18
C VAL A 293 10.48 3.31 -15.17
N SER A 294 10.89 2.20 -15.80
CA SER A 294 11.93 2.24 -16.83
C SER A 294 11.36 2.57 -18.20
N SER A 295 12.19 3.22 -19.01
CA SER A 295 11.99 3.52 -20.44
C SER A 295 11.58 2.28 -21.26
N HIS A 296 12.20 1.13 -20.99
CA HIS A 296 11.86 -0.13 -21.64
C HIS A 296 10.40 -0.54 -21.41
N HIS A 297 9.91 -0.41 -20.17
CA HIS A 297 8.51 -0.72 -19.88
C HIS A 297 7.55 0.31 -20.49
N LEU A 298 7.93 1.58 -20.59
CA LEU A 298 7.13 2.59 -21.29
C LEU A 298 7.00 2.27 -22.78
N ALA A 299 8.11 1.93 -23.43
CA ALA A 299 8.12 1.55 -24.84
C ALA A 299 7.27 0.28 -25.09
N GLY A 300 7.47 -0.76 -24.27
CA GLY A 300 6.69 -1.99 -24.34
C GLY A 300 5.19 -1.76 -24.09
N PHE A 301 4.84 -0.84 -23.18
CA PHE A 301 3.45 -0.48 -22.92
C PHE A 301 2.80 0.17 -24.16
N ILE A 302 3.49 1.13 -24.79
CA ILE A 302 2.99 1.77 -26.02
C ILE A 302 2.78 0.72 -27.12
N ASP A 303 3.73 -0.22 -27.29
CA ASP A 303 3.63 -1.28 -28.29
C ASP A 303 2.46 -2.23 -28.02
N ALA A 304 2.29 -2.66 -26.77
CA ALA A 304 1.18 -3.52 -26.37
C ALA A 304 -0.18 -2.84 -26.54
N LEU A 305 -0.27 -1.54 -26.23
CA LEU A 305 -1.49 -0.77 -26.41
C LEU A 305 -1.81 -0.53 -27.89
N ALA A 306 -0.78 -0.34 -28.75
CA ALA A 306 -0.96 -0.16 -30.19
C ALA A 306 -1.34 -1.45 -30.93
N ALA A 307 -0.92 -2.61 -30.42
CA ALA A 307 -1.19 -3.91 -31.03
C ALA A 307 -2.67 -4.33 -30.92
N ALA A 308 -3.10 -5.25 -31.80
CA ALA A 308 -4.39 -5.91 -31.66
C ALA A 308 -4.44 -6.74 -30.37
N PRO A 309 -5.57 -6.78 -29.63
CA PRO A 309 -6.89 -6.24 -29.99
C PRO A 309 -7.15 -4.80 -29.53
N HIS A 310 -6.14 -4.11 -29.00
CA HIS A 310 -6.30 -2.81 -28.33
C HIS A 310 -6.29 -1.62 -29.29
N GLU A 311 -5.53 -1.69 -30.39
CA GLU A 311 -5.52 -0.68 -31.46
C GLU A 311 -5.36 0.78 -30.98
N GLY A 312 -4.62 0.97 -29.88
CA GLY A 312 -4.37 2.25 -29.23
C GLY A 312 -5.35 2.62 -28.13
N HIS A 313 -6.30 1.77 -27.76
CA HIS A 313 -7.27 2.01 -26.70
C HIS A 313 -7.63 0.74 -25.91
N ALA A 314 -7.46 0.78 -24.59
CA ALA A 314 -7.79 -0.36 -23.74
C ALA A 314 -8.17 0.06 -22.32
N ALA A 315 -8.97 -0.79 -21.66
CA ALA A 315 -9.03 -0.80 -20.21
C ALA A 315 -7.69 -1.30 -19.65
N LEU A 316 -7.16 -0.62 -18.61
CA LEU A 316 -5.81 -0.91 -18.12
C LEU A 316 -5.64 -2.36 -17.68
N GLY A 317 -6.64 -2.93 -17.00
CA GLY A 317 -6.63 -4.33 -16.56
C GLY A 317 -6.49 -5.34 -17.71
N GLY A 318 -6.94 -4.98 -18.92
CA GLY A 318 -6.78 -5.81 -20.12
C GLY A 318 -5.35 -5.87 -20.66
N LEU A 319 -4.48 -4.93 -20.28
CA LEU A 319 -3.08 -4.88 -20.73
C LEU A 319 -2.14 -5.71 -19.84
N ALA A 320 -2.58 -6.11 -18.64
CA ALA A 320 -1.76 -6.80 -17.66
C ALA A 320 -1.23 -8.15 -18.19
N SER A 321 -2.12 -8.91 -18.84
CA SER A 321 -1.77 -10.20 -19.45
C SER A 321 -0.79 -10.03 -20.61
N THR A 322 -0.94 -8.98 -21.42
CA THR A 322 -0.10 -8.74 -22.61
C THR A 322 1.31 -8.32 -22.21
N LEU A 323 1.44 -7.53 -21.14
CA LEU A 323 2.73 -7.04 -20.66
C LEU A 323 3.41 -7.99 -19.65
N ALA A 324 2.76 -9.09 -19.27
CA ALA A 324 3.18 -9.97 -18.17
C ALA A 324 3.47 -9.19 -16.87
N LEU A 325 2.75 -8.08 -16.67
CA LEU A 325 2.87 -7.21 -15.52
C LEU A 325 1.64 -7.39 -14.62
N ARG A 326 1.86 -7.19 -13.32
CA ARG A 326 0.75 -7.05 -12.38
C ARG A 326 -0.02 -5.76 -12.70
N VAL A 327 -1.33 -5.75 -12.47
CA VAL A 327 -2.19 -4.59 -12.77
C VAL A 327 -1.70 -3.33 -12.04
N ASP A 328 -1.19 -3.47 -10.80
CA ASP A 328 -0.61 -2.38 -10.01
C ASP A 328 0.66 -1.75 -10.64
N ALA A 329 1.38 -2.49 -11.49
CA ALA A 329 2.57 -2.00 -12.20
C ALA A 329 2.25 -1.24 -13.50
N LEU A 330 1.07 -1.43 -14.09
CA LEU A 330 0.63 -0.74 -15.32
C LEU A 330 0.37 0.75 -15.13
N PHE A 331 0.18 1.10 -13.89
CA PHE A 331 -0.46 2.29 -13.43
C PHE A 331 0.54 3.46 -13.29
N PRO A 332 1.72 3.24 -12.67
CA PRO A 332 2.86 4.14 -12.83
C PRO A 332 3.30 4.31 -14.29
N LEU A 333 3.17 3.27 -15.13
CA LEU A 333 3.46 3.33 -16.57
C LEU A 333 2.47 4.25 -17.29
N ALA A 334 1.17 4.07 -17.05
CA ALA A 334 0.12 4.94 -17.58
C ALA A 334 0.32 6.40 -17.17
N ALA A 335 0.67 6.66 -15.91
CA ALA A 335 0.94 8.01 -15.41
C ALA A 335 2.17 8.64 -16.09
N ALA A 336 3.25 7.88 -16.31
CA ALA A 336 4.43 8.35 -17.02
C ALA A 336 4.14 8.61 -18.51
N LEU A 337 3.38 7.74 -19.18
CA LEU A 337 2.96 7.95 -20.56
C LEU A 337 2.05 9.17 -20.71
N HIS A 338 1.22 9.45 -19.71
CA HIS A 338 0.39 10.64 -19.66
C HIS A 338 1.21 11.92 -19.45
N MET A 339 2.14 11.90 -18.49
CA MET A 339 3.08 13.00 -18.26
C MET A 339 3.90 13.31 -19.52
N LEU A 340 4.35 12.28 -20.24
CA LEU A 340 5.11 12.41 -21.47
C LEU A 340 4.21 12.61 -22.69
N GLU A 341 2.89 12.78 -22.56
CA GLU A 341 1.94 13.04 -23.67
C GLU A 341 1.96 11.97 -24.78
N PHE A 342 2.37 10.73 -24.45
CA PHE A 342 2.27 9.57 -25.35
C PHE A 342 0.92 8.87 -25.24
N ALA A 343 0.24 8.99 -24.10
CA ALA A 343 -1.11 8.47 -23.90
C ALA A 343 -1.95 9.40 -23.04
N GLU A 344 -3.26 9.43 -23.27
CA GLU A 344 -4.22 10.03 -22.37
C GLU A 344 -4.81 8.95 -21.47
N TRP A 345 -4.85 9.21 -20.17
CA TRP A 345 -5.50 8.35 -19.20
C TRP A 345 -6.75 9.05 -18.66
N ARG A 346 -7.92 8.43 -18.89
CA ARG A 346 -9.22 8.93 -18.40
C ARG A 346 -10.04 7.79 -17.82
N GLU A 347 -10.58 8.01 -16.63
CA GLU A 347 -11.36 7.02 -15.88
C GLU A 347 -10.58 5.70 -15.70
N GLN A 348 -10.98 4.63 -16.41
CA GLN A 348 -10.35 3.30 -16.35
C GLN A 348 -9.72 2.87 -17.68
N THR A 349 -9.64 3.79 -18.65
CA THR A 349 -9.13 3.49 -19.99
C THR A 349 -7.93 4.37 -20.34
N ILE A 350 -6.99 3.79 -21.05
CA ILE A 350 -5.85 4.49 -21.62
C ILE A 350 -5.99 4.53 -23.14
N ARG A 351 -5.61 5.65 -23.73
CA ARG A 351 -5.65 5.86 -25.18
C ARG A 351 -4.34 6.48 -25.65
N LEU A 352 -3.74 5.96 -26.71
CA LEU A 352 -2.58 6.59 -27.32
C LEU A 352 -2.94 7.96 -27.90
N THR A 353 -2.05 8.93 -27.69
CA THR A 353 -2.11 10.21 -28.40
C THR A 353 -1.61 10.04 -29.84
N ALA A 354 -1.67 11.10 -30.64
CA ALA A 354 -1.03 11.10 -31.96
C ALA A 354 0.47 10.77 -31.86
N ALA A 355 1.17 11.32 -30.87
CA ALA A 355 2.57 11.02 -30.61
C ALA A 355 2.78 9.54 -30.21
N GLY A 356 1.91 8.99 -29.37
CA GLY A 356 1.96 7.56 -29.01
C GLY A 356 1.82 6.63 -30.22
N HIS A 357 0.92 6.95 -31.14
CA HIS A 357 0.75 6.18 -32.39
C HIS A 357 1.96 6.31 -33.33
N VAL A 358 2.57 7.50 -33.43
CA VAL A 358 3.80 7.70 -34.21
C VAL A 358 4.96 6.93 -33.57
N PHE A 359 5.08 6.96 -32.24
CA PHE A 359 6.08 6.21 -31.49
C PHE A 359 5.98 4.70 -31.74
N ALA A 360 4.77 4.12 -31.66
CA ALA A 360 4.54 2.69 -31.86
C ALA A 360 4.89 2.19 -33.28
N ARG A 361 4.83 3.08 -34.28
CA ARG A 361 5.12 2.76 -35.69
C ARG A 361 6.53 3.14 -36.12
N GLY A 362 7.25 3.89 -35.30
CA GLY A 362 8.58 4.40 -35.60
C GLY A 362 9.64 3.30 -35.51
N ASP A 363 10.71 3.46 -36.28
CA ASP A 363 11.96 2.74 -36.05
C ASP A 363 12.66 3.25 -34.78
N ASP A 364 13.70 2.55 -34.33
CA ASP A 364 14.39 2.88 -33.08
C ASP A 364 14.91 4.34 -33.04
N ASP A 365 15.38 4.87 -34.17
CA ASP A 365 15.87 6.24 -34.25
C ASP A 365 14.73 7.27 -34.15
N ALA A 366 13.60 7.03 -34.83
CA ALA A 366 12.42 7.87 -34.72
C ALA A 366 11.83 7.83 -33.30
N ARG A 367 11.79 6.65 -32.66
CA ARG A 367 11.33 6.47 -31.28
C ARG A 367 12.19 7.26 -30.31
N ARG A 368 13.52 7.14 -30.39
CA ARG A 368 14.45 7.89 -29.53
C ARG A 368 14.30 9.40 -29.71
N ARG A 369 14.21 9.89 -30.96
CA ARG A 369 14.02 11.32 -31.25
C ARG A 369 12.72 11.86 -30.64
N LEU A 370 11.61 11.15 -30.85
CA LEU A 370 10.31 11.57 -30.34
C LEU A 370 10.26 11.51 -28.80
N PHE A 371 10.84 10.46 -28.20
CA PHE A 371 10.96 10.37 -26.73
C PHE A 371 11.79 11.52 -26.17
N ARG A 372 12.90 11.88 -26.82
CA ARG A 372 13.74 13.01 -26.43
C ARG A 372 12.98 14.33 -26.44
N GLU A 373 12.23 14.60 -27.51
CA GLU A 373 11.42 15.82 -27.63
C GLU A 373 10.40 15.93 -26.49
N HIS A 374 9.65 14.86 -26.23
CA HIS A 374 8.68 14.81 -25.15
C HIS A 374 9.33 14.89 -23.76
N LEU A 375 10.48 14.22 -23.56
CA LEU A 375 11.22 14.25 -22.31
C LEU A 375 11.70 15.67 -21.96
N VAL A 376 12.32 16.38 -22.90
CA VAL A 376 12.76 17.77 -22.68
C VAL A 376 11.57 18.70 -22.48
N ARG A 377 10.46 18.48 -23.21
CA ARG A 377 9.29 19.35 -23.13
C ARG A 377 8.50 19.21 -21.84
N PHE A 378 8.37 17.99 -21.31
CA PHE A 378 7.45 17.67 -20.22
C PHE A 378 8.13 17.27 -18.91
N VAL A 379 9.46 17.07 -18.91
CA VAL A 379 10.24 16.79 -17.69
C VAL A 379 11.26 17.91 -17.45
N PRO A 380 10.94 18.89 -16.58
CA PRO A 380 11.80 20.07 -16.34
C PRO A 380 13.23 19.72 -15.93
N LEU A 381 13.40 18.67 -15.12
CA LEU A 381 14.73 18.22 -14.72
C LEU A 381 15.56 17.72 -15.92
N ALA A 382 14.95 17.02 -16.87
CA ALA A 382 15.66 16.55 -18.06
C ALA A 382 16.10 17.71 -18.95
N ALA A 383 15.22 18.70 -19.14
CA ALA A 383 15.54 19.94 -19.85
C ALA A 383 16.69 20.69 -19.18
N HIS A 384 16.66 20.81 -17.86
CA HIS A 384 17.69 21.51 -17.11
C HIS A 384 19.05 20.80 -17.17
N ILE A 385 19.07 19.47 -17.08
CA ILE A 385 20.31 18.71 -17.25
C ILE A 385 20.88 18.94 -18.67
N ASP A 386 20.04 18.88 -19.72
CA ASP A 386 20.48 19.13 -21.09
C ASP A 386 21.03 20.56 -21.29
N GLU A 387 20.36 21.57 -20.72
CA GLU A 387 20.80 22.97 -20.74
C GLU A 387 22.17 23.14 -20.05
N VAL A 388 22.33 22.62 -18.83
CA VAL A 388 23.59 22.72 -18.06
C VAL A 388 24.74 22.01 -18.77
N LEU A 389 24.48 20.89 -19.45
CA LEU A 389 25.49 20.20 -20.25
C LEU A 389 25.83 21.00 -21.52
N GLY A 390 24.86 21.66 -22.14
CA GLY A 390 25.07 22.49 -23.34
C GLY A 390 25.86 23.77 -23.09
N GLU A 391 25.73 24.38 -21.91
CA GLU A 391 26.45 25.62 -21.56
C GLU A 391 27.91 25.40 -21.15
N ARG A 392 28.29 24.18 -20.80
CA ARG A 392 29.64 23.87 -20.30
C ARG A 392 30.59 23.50 -21.42
N GLU A 393 31.77 24.11 -21.45
CA GLU A 393 32.83 23.80 -22.43
C GLU A 393 33.21 22.30 -22.46
N GLY A 394 33.07 21.59 -21.33
CA GLY A 394 33.35 20.15 -21.22
C GLY A 394 32.13 19.24 -21.33
N HIS A 395 30.93 19.78 -21.54
CA HIS A 395 29.65 19.04 -21.61
C HIS A 395 29.47 17.98 -20.51
N ARG A 396 29.94 18.30 -19.29
CA ARG A 396 29.95 17.39 -18.15
C ARG A 396 29.50 18.08 -16.88
N ALA A 397 28.67 17.40 -16.09
CA ALA A 397 28.20 17.88 -14.81
C ALA A 397 28.11 16.74 -13.78
N PRO A 398 28.62 16.94 -12.55
CA PRO A 398 28.52 15.93 -11.51
C PRO A 398 27.07 15.78 -11.05
N ARG A 399 26.64 14.55 -10.75
CA ARG A 399 25.29 14.24 -10.23
C ARG A 399 24.94 15.03 -8.99
N ALA A 400 25.92 15.19 -8.08
CA ALA A 400 25.72 15.86 -6.80
C ALA A 400 25.16 17.27 -6.95
N ARG A 401 25.41 17.96 -8.08
CA ARG A 401 24.82 19.26 -8.37
C ARG A 401 23.29 19.18 -8.43
N PHE A 402 22.77 18.32 -9.31
CA PHE A 402 21.33 18.17 -9.51
C PHE A 402 20.65 17.51 -8.30
N GLU A 403 21.39 16.66 -7.58
CA GLU A 403 20.94 16.06 -6.33
C GLU A 403 20.69 17.14 -5.26
N LEU A 404 21.62 18.08 -5.07
CA LEU A 404 21.45 19.21 -4.15
C LEU A 404 20.29 20.14 -4.58
N GLU A 405 20.18 20.46 -5.87
CA GLU A 405 19.07 21.29 -6.40
C GLU A 405 17.69 20.62 -6.21
N LEU A 406 17.62 19.29 -6.24
CA LEU A 406 16.39 18.56 -5.93
C LEU A 406 16.13 18.49 -4.43
N GLU A 407 17.17 18.35 -3.61
CA GLU A 407 17.07 18.30 -2.14
C GLU A 407 16.57 19.61 -1.52
N ASP A 408 16.66 20.73 -2.25
CA ASP A 408 16.02 22.00 -1.86
C ASP A 408 14.49 21.90 -1.77
N HIS A 409 13.90 20.89 -2.42
CA HIS A 409 12.44 20.72 -2.54
C HIS A 409 11.94 19.30 -2.22
N LEU A 410 12.82 18.30 -2.23
CA LEU A 410 12.53 16.89 -2.00
C LEU A 410 13.42 16.34 -0.89
N ASP A 411 12.98 15.28 -0.20
CA ASP A 411 13.92 14.53 0.65
C ASP A 411 14.93 13.74 -0.21
N ALA A 412 16.07 13.38 0.40
CA ALA A 412 17.17 12.69 -0.27
C ALA A 412 16.75 11.39 -0.99
N ARG A 413 15.79 10.64 -0.43
CA ARG A 413 15.31 9.39 -1.05
C ARG A 413 14.52 9.69 -2.33
N ASN A 414 13.66 10.69 -2.29
CA ASN A 414 12.89 11.13 -3.46
C ASN A 414 13.77 11.80 -4.51
N ALA A 415 14.78 12.57 -4.11
CA ALA A 415 15.77 13.15 -5.02
C ALA A 415 16.56 12.06 -5.76
N ASP A 416 17.06 11.04 -5.04
CA ASP A 416 17.73 9.87 -5.64
C ASP A 416 16.84 9.11 -6.64
N GLN A 417 15.58 8.86 -6.27
CA GLN A 417 14.62 8.18 -7.14
C GLN A 417 14.38 8.99 -8.42
N VAL A 418 14.10 10.29 -8.32
CA VAL A 418 13.85 11.15 -9.48
C VAL A 418 15.06 11.19 -10.40
N LEU A 419 16.28 11.30 -9.84
CA LEU A 419 17.51 11.23 -10.63
C LEU A 419 17.70 9.90 -11.32
N ARG A 420 17.44 8.78 -10.65
CA ARG A 420 17.54 7.45 -11.26
C ARG A 420 16.60 7.31 -12.46
N VAL A 421 15.36 7.79 -12.33
CA VAL A 421 14.37 7.73 -13.41
C VAL A 421 14.78 8.64 -14.57
N VAL A 422 15.19 9.89 -14.31
CA VAL A 422 15.60 10.81 -15.38
C VAL A 422 16.87 10.32 -16.10
N ILE A 423 17.78 9.65 -15.39
CA ILE A 423 18.97 9.03 -15.98
C ILE A 423 18.58 7.91 -16.94
N ASP A 424 17.69 7.01 -16.53
CA ASP A 424 17.21 5.91 -17.37
C ASP A 424 16.52 6.44 -18.64
N TRP A 425 15.59 7.40 -18.47
CA TRP A 425 14.85 8.00 -19.57
C TRP A 425 15.75 8.83 -20.49
N GLY A 426 16.69 9.58 -19.94
CA GLY A 426 17.66 10.38 -20.67
C GLY A 426 18.61 9.54 -21.52
N ARG A 427 19.12 8.42 -20.97
CA ARG A 427 19.94 7.44 -21.71
C ARG A 427 19.15 6.81 -22.85
N TYR A 428 17.89 6.42 -22.61
CA TYR A 428 17.04 5.88 -23.67
C TYR A 428 16.81 6.89 -24.80
N ALA A 429 16.51 8.14 -24.45
CA ALA A 429 16.37 9.24 -25.41
C ALA A 429 17.69 9.61 -26.11
N GLY A 430 18.86 9.19 -25.61
CA GLY A 430 20.16 9.72 -26.00
C GLY A 430 20.25 11.24 -25.81
N LEU A 431 19.62 11.75 -24.75
CA LEU A 431 19.68 13.17 -24.38
C LEU A 431 21.04 13.49 -23.75
N PHE A 432 21.51 12.59 -22.89
CA PHE A 432 22.82 12.62 -22.25
C PHE A 432 23.23 11.20 -21.86
N ASP A 433 24.53 11.02 -21.64
CA ASP A 433 25.12 9.86 -21.00
C ASP A 433 25.28 10.09 -19.50
N TYR A 434 25.42 9.01 -18.76
CA TYR A 434 25.71 9.04 -17.33
C TYR A 434 26.75 7.97 -17.02
N ASP A 435 27.75 8.30 -16.21
CA ASP A 435 28.77 7.37 -15.73
C ASP A 435 28.50 7.05 -14.25
N ASP A 436 28.15 5.79 -13.97
CA ASP A 436 27.83 5.33 -12.62
C ASP A 436 29.05 5.30 -11.69
N HIS A 437 30.27 5.14 -12.22
CA HIS A 437 31.50 5.12 -11.42
C HIS A 437 31.92 6.52 -10.99
N THR A 438 31.88 7.47 -11.93
CA THR A 438 32.27 8.86 -11.66
C THR A 438 31.09 9.73 -11.23
N ARG A 439 29.86 9.17 -11.20
CA ARG A 439 28.60 9.86 -10.90
C ARG A 439 28.47 11.18 -11.69
N THR A 440 28.75 11.15 -12.98
CA THR A 440 28.84 12.34 -13.83
C THR A 440 27.96 12.18 -15.07
N PHE A 441 27.17 13.21 -15.38
CA PHE A 441 26.47 13.36 -16.65
C PHE A 441 27.44 13.83 -17.74
N GLY A 442 27.23 13.37 -18.96
CA GLY A 442 28.00 13.74 -20.15
C GLY A 442 27.12 13.85 -21.38
N ARG A 443 27.60 14.51 -22.44
CA ARG A 443 26.95 14.56 -23.74
C ARG A 443 27.93 14.24 -24.86
#